data_AF-A0A7I9W059-F1
#
_entry.id   AF-A0A7I9W059-F1
#
_cell.length_a   1.000
_cell.length_b   1.000
_cell.length_c   1.000
_cell.angle_alpha   90.00
_cell.angle_beta   90.00
_cell.angle_gamma   90.00
#
_symmetry.space_group_name_H-M   'P 1'
#
loop_
_entity.id
_entity.type
_entity.pdbx_description
1 polymer ?
#
loop_
_entity_poly.entity_id
_entity_poly.type
_entity_poly.pdbx_seq_one_letter_code
_entity_poly.pdbx_strand_id
1 'polypeptide(L)'
;MRVSPETIYQSIYVQGRGSLRRELHQCLRTGRALRKPQRRADQRRGRIPDMVNISERPPEVEDRAVPGHWEGDLILGAGGKSAIGTLVERATRFVMLLHLPDDHGALAVQEAIVAKMAQLPATLRRTLTWDQGREMANHAAIAAATELDIYFCDPHSPWQRGSNENTNGLLRQYFAKGTDLSVFPADYLDYVAAQLNTRPRKTLGWKKPAEVLDELLSNPPKPPAVASTA
;
A
#
# COMPACT_ATOMS: atom_id res chain seq x y z
N MET A 1 -4.27 36.65 1.34
CA MET A 1 -3.71 35.70 0.34
C MET A 1 -3.73 34.31 0.96
N ARG A 2 -4.46 33.34 0.40
CA ARG A 2 -4.45 31.95 0.91
C ARG A 2 -3.36 31.17 0.18
N VAL A 3 -2.31 30.80 0.89
CA VAL A 3 -1.25 29.93 0.36
C VAL A 3 -1.73 28.49 0.53
N SER A 4 -1.82 27.77 -0.58
CA SER A 4 -2.12 26.33 -0.59
C SER A 4 -0.86 25.51 -0.90
N PRO A 5 -0.84 24.20 -0.63
CA PRO A 5 0.24 23.33 -1.11
C PRO A 5 0.49 23.48 -2.62
N GLU A 6 -0.58 23.67 -3.40
CA GLU A 6 -0.50 23.88 -4.84
C GLU A 6 0.21 25.18 -5.21
N THR A 7 -0.04 26.26 -4.46
CA THR A 7 0.64 27.54 -4.63
C THR A 7 2.14 27.43 -4.37
N ILE A 8 2.54 26.64 -3.37
CA ILE A 8 3.95 26.37 -3.02
C ILE A 8 4.62 25.56 -4.14
N TYR A 9 3.96 24.49 -4.63
CA TYR A 9 4.54 23.71 -5.72
C TYR A 9 4.64 24.53 -7.02
N GLN A 10 3.61 25.29 -7.38
CA GLN A 10 3.65 26.13 -8.57
C GLN A 10 4.76 27.17 -8.49
N SER A 11 5.01 27.81 -7.34
CA SER A 11 6.11 28.78 -7.24
C SER A 11 7.48 28.14 -7.49
N ILE A 12 7.70 26.91 -7.02
CA ILE A 12 8.92 26.12 -7.26
C ILE A 12 9.07 25.79 -8.77
N TYR A 13 7.99 25.34 -9.43
CA TYR A 13 8.05 24.98 -10.85
C TYR A 13 8.08 26.20 -11.80
N VAL A 14 7.44 27.31 -11.42
CA VAL A 14 7.41 28.56 -12.21
C VAL A 14 8.82 29.15 -12.34
N GLN A 15 9.62 29.12 -11.26
CA GLN A 15 11.01 29.58 -11.30
C GLN A 15 11.89 28.76 -12.28
N GLY A 16 11.55 27.51 -12.56
CA GLY A 16 12.22 26.67 -13.55
C GLY A 16 11.43 26.47 -14.86
N ARG A 17 10.52 27.39 -15.19
CA ARG A 17 9.67 27.37 -16.41
C ARG A 17 8.91 26.05 -16.61
N GLY A 18 8.31 25.54 -15.55
CA GLY A 18 7.53 24.30 -15.55
C GLY A 18 8.31 23.04 -15.18
N SER A 19 9.64 23.15 -14.99
CA SER A 19 10.50 22.04 -14.58
C SER A 19 11.32 22.37 -13.33
N LEU A 20 11.68 21.36 -12.55
CA LEU A 20 12.76 21.48 -11.56
C LEU A 20 14.09 21.69 -12.28
N ARG A 21 15.01 22.46 -11.70
CA ARG A 21 16.35 22.66 -12.25
C ARG A 21 16.99 21.31 -12.61
N ARG A 22 17.69 21.26 -13.76
CA ARG A 22 18.23 20.04 -14.37
C ARG A 22 19.07 19.18 -13.42
N GLU A 23 19.78 19.79 -12.48
CA GLU A 23 20.63 19.08 -11.52
C GLU A 23 19.83 18.51 -10.33
N LEU A 24 18.77 19.18 -9.88
CA LEU A 24 18.08 18.83 -8.64
C LEU A 24 17.16 17.61 -8.78
N HIS A 25 16.55 17.41 -9.95
CA HIS A 25 15.61 16.31 -10.13
C HIS A 25 16.31 14.94 -10.21
N GLN A 26 17.59 14.90 -10.55
CA GLN A 26 18.40 13.67 -10.57
C GLN A 26 18.59 13.10 -9.16
N CYS A 27 18.59 13.97 -8.15
CA CYS A 27 18.64 13.59 -6.74
C CYS A 27 17.28 13.11 -6.19
N LEU A 28 16.18 13.31 -6.93
CA LEU A 28 14.87 12.84 -6.50
C LEU A 28 14.75 11.35 -6.78
N ARG A 29 14.21 10.60 -5.82
CA ARG A 29 13.94 9.16 -5.96
C ARG A 29 13.13 8.81 -7.21
N THR A 30 12.26 9.70 -7.67
CA THR A 30 11.43 9.48 -8.86
C THR A 30 12.08 9.96 -10.16
N GLY A 31 13.19 10.70 -10.10
CA GLY A 31 13.87 11.28 -11.26
C GLY A 31 13.02 12.27 -12.06
N ARG A 32 11.90 12.76 -11.51
CA ARG A 32 10.93 13.57 -12.26
C ARG A 32 11.33 15.04 -12.27
N ALA A 33 11.66 15.56 -13.45
CA ALA A 33 11.86 16.99 -13.68
C ALA A 33 10.54 17.77 -13.78
N LEU A 34 9.46 17.11 -14.24
CA LEU A 34 8.17 17.72 -14.53
C LEU A 34 7.05 17.08 -13.69
N ARG A 35 6.12 17.91 -13.20
CA ARG A 35 4.86 17.42 -12.66
C ARG A 35 3.99 16.90 -13.81
N LYS A 36 3.48 15.67 -13.68
CA LYS A 36 2.51 15.14 -14.64
C LYS A 36 1.09 15.53 -14.21
N PRO A 37 0.31 16.23 -15.05
CA PRO A 37 -1.11 16.42 -14.77
C PRO A 37 -1.80 15.05 -14.77
N GLN A 38 -2.51 14.73 -13.70
CA GLN A 38 -3.43 13.60 -13.66
C GLN A 38 -4.79 14.06 -14.20
N ARG A 39 -4.96 13.97 -15.52
CA ARG A 39 -6.29 13.88 -16.12
C ARG A 39 -6.34 12.60 -16.94
N ARG A 40 -7.09 11.62 -16.44
CA ARG A 40 -7.68 10.56 -17.27
C ARG A 40 -9.18 10.81 -17.25
N ALA A 41 -9.66 11.56 -18.23
CA ALA A 41 -11.07 11.48 -18.58
C ALA A 41 -11.30 10.08 -19.17
N ASP A 42 -12.40 9.42 -18.81
CA ASP A 42 -12.89 8.18 -19.42
C ASP A 42 -12.34 6.83 -18.96
N GLN A 43 -12.16 6.61 -17.65
CA GLN A 43 -12.31 5.25 -17.11
C GLN A 43 -13.53 5.17 -16.20
N ARG A 44 -14.68 4.77 -16.77
CA ARG A 44 -15.81 4.28 -15.96
C ARG A 44 -15.40 2.93 -15.36
N ARG A 45 -14.94 2.95 -14.11
CA ARG A 45 -14.77 1.71 -13.33
C ARG A 45 -16.17 1.19 -12.98
N GLY A 46 -16.37 -0.12 -13.12
CA GLY A 46 -17.59 -0.76 -12.62
C GLY A 46 -17.59 -0.70 -11.09
N ARG A 47 -18.75 -0.56 -10.46
CA ARG A 47 -18.87 -0.60 -9.01
C ARG A 47 -18.74 -2.06 -8.55
N ILE A 48 -17.90 -2.31 -7.55
CA ILE A 48 -17.81 -3.62 -6.91
C ILE A 48 -19.09 -3.80 -6.09
N PRO A 49 -19.88 -4.88 -6.30
CA PRO A 49 -21.05 -5.16 -5.50
C PRO A 49 -20.64 -5.42 -4.04
N ASP A 50 -21.52 -5.10 -3.09
CA ASP A 50 -21.36 -5.42 -1.66
C ASP A 50 -20.08 -4.90 -0.98
N MET A 51 -19.43 -3.89 -1.57
CA MET A 51 -18.25 -3.26 -0.99
C MET A 51 -18.58 -2.49 0.30
N VAL A 52 -17.78 -2.72 1.35
CA VAL A 52 -17.83 -1.93 2.60
C VAL A 52 -16.86 -0.76 2.47
N ASN A 53 -17.34 0.46 2.72
CA ASN A 53 -16.51 1.65 2.56
C ASN A 53 -15.55 1.82 3.74
N ILE A 54 -14.38 2.42 3.51
CA ILE A 54 -13.41 2.76 4.57
C ILE A 54 -14.00 3.63 5.68
N SER A 55 -15.07 4.39 5.43
CA SER A 55 -15.77 5.14 6.48
C SER A 55 -16.43 4.27 7.54
N GLU A 56 -16.69 2.99 7.24
CA GLU A 56 -17.28 2.02 8.17
C GLU A 56 -16.22 1.23 8.94
N ARG A 57 -14.93 1.51 8.71
CA ARG A 57 -13.82 0.84 9.39
C ARG A 57 -13.77 1.24 10.88
N PRO A 58 -13.47 0.30 11.79
CA PRO A 58 -13.30 0.62 13.20
C PRO A 58 -12.28 1.74 13.43
N PRO A 59 -12.52 2.65 14.40
CA PRO A 59 -11.62 3.78 14.66
C PRO A 59 -10.23 3.35 15.16
N GLU A 60 -10.13 2.17 15.81
CA GLU A 60 -8.86 1.56 16.23
C GLU A 60 -7.89 1.34 15.06
N VAL A 61 -8.38 1.26 13.82
CA VAL A 61 -7.47 1.06 12.68
C VAL A 61 -6.63 2.32 12.41
N GLU A 62 -7.12 3.52 12.78
CA GLU A 62 -6.43 4.79 12.52
C GLU A 62 -5.33 5.11 13.50
N ASP A 63 -5.40 4.60 14.74
CA ASP A 63 -4.38 4.83 15.76
C ASP A 63 -3.08 4.06 15.46
N ARG A 64 -3.16 3.00 14.63
CA ARG A 64 -2.04 2.15 14.23
C ARG A 64 -1.31 1.53 15.44
N ALA A 65 -2.02 1.38 16.56
CA ALA A 65 -1.48 0.86 17.81
C ALA A 65 -1.45 -0.67 17.83
N VAL A 66 -2.35 -1.32 17.09
CA VAL A 66 -2.49 -2.77 17.04
C VAL A 66 -2.07 -3.30 15.66
N PRO A 67 -1.28 -4.37 15.57
CA PRO A 67 -0.90 -4.94 14.29
C PRO A 67 -2.06 -5.75 13.68
N GLY A 68 -1.97 -5.98 12.37
CA GLY A 68 -2.91 -6.83 11.63
C GLY A 68 -3.88 -6.07 10.74
N HIS A 69 -3.68 -4.75 10.61
CA HIS A 69 -4.39 -3.91 9.66
C HIS A 69 -3.49 -3.67 8.45
N TRP A 70 -3.94 -4.09 7.26
CA TRP A 70 -3.14 -4.09 6.04
C TRP A 70 -3.70 -3.07 5.04
N GLU A 71 -2.80 -2.41 4.32
CA GLU A 71 -3.11 -1.66 3.10
C GLU A 71 -2.61 -2.45 1.89
N GLY A 72 -3.46 -2.54 0.87
CA GLY A 72 -3.22 -3.28 -0.36
C GLY A 72 -3.11 -2.39 -1.59
N ASP A 73 -2.32 -2.79 -2.58
CA ASP A 73 -2.24 -2.15 -3.90
C ASP A 73 -1.65 -3.09 -4.96
N LEU A 74 -1.75 -2.71 -6.23
CA LEU A 74 -1.04 -3.37 -7.33
C LEU A 74 0.05 -2.47 -7.93
N ILE A 75 1.25 -3.03 -8.05
CA ILE A 75 2.31 -2.51 -8.89
C ILE A 75 2.21 -3.18 -10.26
N LEU A 76 1.73 -2.43 -11.25
CA LEU A 76 1.67 -2.93 -12.63
C LEU A 76 3.04 -2.91 -13.32
N GLY A 77 3.30 -3.98 -14.08
CA GLY A 77 4.45 -4.19 -14.97
C GLY A 77 4.24 -3.64 -16.38
N ALA A 78 5.15 -4.01 -17.28
CA ALA A 78 5.12 -3.60 -18.69
C ALA A 78 3.77 -3.93 -19.36
N GLY A 79 3.13 -2.91 -19.94
CA GLY A 79 1.84 -3.07 -20.63
C GLY A 79 0.68 -3.55 -19.76
N GLY A 80 0.84 -3.61 -18.43
CA GLY A 80 -0.16 -4.19 -17.53
C GLY A 80 -0.34 -5.70 -17.70
N LYS A 81 0.66 -6.41 -18.22
CA LYS A 81 0.59 -7.88 -18.42
C LYS A 81 0.94 -8.67 -17.16
N SER A 82 1.86 -8.15 -16.36
CA SER A 82 2.29 -8.71 -15.08
C SER A 82 2.08 -7.69 -13.96
N ALA A 83 1.92 -8.17 -12.73
CA ALA A 83 1.76 -7.32 -11.57
C ALA A 83 2.50 -7.88 -10.34
N ILE A 84 2.68 -7.03 -9.34
CA ILE A 84 3.05 -7.43 -7.99
C ILE A 84 2.02 -6.81 -7.06
N GLY A 85 1.33 -7.64 -6.30
CA GLY A 85 0.47 -7.14 -5.21
C GLY A 85 1.31 -6.75 -4.01
N THR A 86 0.97 -5.64 -3.37
CA THR A 86 1.69 -5.14 -2.20
C THR A 86 0.77 -5.10 -1.00
N LEU A 87 1.16 -5.78 0.07
CA LEU A 87 0.49 -5.77 1.36
C LEU A 87 1.41 -5.08 2.37
N VAL A 88 0.94 -4.00 2.98
CA VAL A 88 1.72 -3.22 3.95
C VAL A 88 0.95 -3.11 5.25
N GLU A 89 1.54 -3.62 6.33
CA GLU A 89 0.96 -3.55 7.67
C GLU A 89 1.02 -2.11 8.22
N ARG A 90 -0.09 -1.61 8.75
CA ARG A 90 -0.28 -0.19 9.08
C ARG A 90 0.43 0.26 10.35
N ALA A 91 0.74 -0.61 11.30
CA ALA A 91 1.50 -0.24 12.51
C ALA A 91 3.01 -0.25 12.22
N THR A 92 3.50 -1.40 11.77
CA THR A 92 4.90 -1.81 11.65
C THR A 92 5.53 -1.46 10.30
N ARG A 93 4.72 -1.17 9.26
CA ARG A 93 5.18 -1.05 7.86
C ARG A 93 5.78 -2.34 7.30
N PHE A 94 5.47 -3.49 7.90
CA PHE A 94 5.90 -4.78 7.38
C PHE A 94 5.29 -5.03 6.00
N VAL A 95 6.10 -5.45 5.05
CA VAL A 95 5.73 -5.61 3.64
C VAL A 95 5.70 -7.09 3.29
N MET A 96 4.64 -7.51 2.62
CA MET A 96 4.57 -8.78 1.89
C MET A 96 4.23 -8.50 0.43
N LEU A 97 4.80 -9.29 -0.47
CA LEU A 97 4.58 -9.17 -1.90
C LEU A 97 3.85 -10.40 -2.44
N LEU A 98 2.90 -10.14 -3.34
CA LEU A 98 2.14 -11.15 -4.06
C LEU A 98 2.72 -11.25 -5.48
N HIS A 99 3.12 -12.45 -5.89
CA HIS A 99 3.64 -12.67 -7.23
C HIS A 99 2.48 -12.94 -8.21
N LEU A 100 2.32 -12.06 -9.21
CA LEU A 100 1.25 -12.13 -10.21
C LEU A 100 1.86 -12.03 -11.63
N PRO A 101 2.59 -13.07 -12.08
CA PRO A 101 3.37 -13.00 -13.31
C PRO A 101 2.52 -12.94 -14.58
N ASP A 102 1.39 -13.65 -14.60
CA ASP A 102 0.59 -13.89 -15.82
C ASP A 102 -0.76 -13.16 -15.82
N ASP A 103 -1.39 -13.06 -14.65
CA ASP A 103 -2.70 -12.42 -14.48
C ASP A 103 -2.77 -11.68 -13.14
N HIS A 104 -3.56 -10.60 -13.13
CA HIS A 104 -3.87 -9.80 -11.97
C HIS A 104 -5.38 -9.51 -11.87
N GLY A 105 -6.19 -10.38 -12.50
CA GLY A 105 -7.63 -10.43 -12.34
C GLY A 105 -8.05 -10.89 -10.94
N ALA A 106 -9.36 -10.89 -10.70
CA ALA A 106 -9.91 -11.12 -9.37
C ALA A 106 -9.57 -12.48 -8.77
N LEU A 107 -9.51 -13.54 -9.59
CA LEU A 107 -9.16 -14.88 -9.12
C LEU A 107 -7.68 -14.96 -8.73
N ALA A 108 -6.77 -14.49 -9.60
CA ALA A 108 -5.34 -14.50 -9.33
C ALA A 108 -4.98 -13.69 -8.08
N VAL A 109 -5.57 -12.51 -7.91
CA VAL A 109 -5.37 -11.68 -6.72
C VAL A 109 -5.97 -12.34 -5.47
N GLN A 110 -7.15 -12.94 -5.56
CA GLN A 110 -7.74 -13.71 -4.47
C GLN A 110 -6.81 -14.84 -4.01
N GLU A 111 -6.38 -15.71 -4.92
CA GLU A 111 -5.52 -16.86 -4.59
C GLU A 111 -4.21 -16.40 -3.96
N ALA A 112 -3.59 -15.35 -4.50
CA ALA A 112 -2.35 -14.82 -3.97
C ALA A 112 -2.51 -14.19 -2.57
N ILE A 113 -3.59 -13.44 -2.32
CA ILE A 113 -3.89 -12.89 -1.00
C ILE A 113 -4.13 -14.02 0.00
N VAL A 114 -4.98 -15.00 -0.35
CA VAL A 114 -5.29 -16.14 0.54
C VAL A 114 -4.02 -16.91 0.90
N ALA A 115 -3.18 -17.23 -0.09
CA ALA A 115 -1.95 -17.96 0.12
C ALA A 115 -0.95 -17.22 1.03
N LYS A 116 -0.81 -15.89 0.87
CA LYS A 116 0.10 -15.09 1.70
C LYS A 116 -0.46 -14.83 3.10
N MET A 117 -1.76 -14.57 3.23
CA MET A 117 -2.41 -14.37 4.54
C MET A 117 -2.45 -15.66 5.37
N ALA A 118 -2.53 -16.83 4.73
CA ALA A 118 -2.46 -18.12 5.42
C ALA A 118 -1.11 -18.37 6.14
N GLN A 119 -0.04 -17.66 5.75
CA GLN A 119 1.27 -17.73 6.41
C GLN A 119 1.30 -16.95 7.73
N LEU A 120 0.27 -16.13 8.00
CA LEU A 120 0.19 -15.30 9.18
C LEU A 120 -0.71 -15.92 10.26
N PRO A 121 -0.36 -15.75 11.54
CA PRO A 121 -1.28 -16.00 12.65
C PRO A 121 -2.60 -15.24 12.46
N ALA A 122 -3.72 -15.82 12.90
CA ALA A 122 -5.04 -15.19 12.80
C ALA A 122 -5.09 -13.80 13.47
N THR A 123 -4.29 -13.59 14.52
CA THR A 123 -4.18 -12.29 15.21
C THR A 123 -3.68 -11.14 14.32
N LEU A 124 -2.96 -11.45 13.24
CA LEU A 124 -2.50 -10.48 12.24
C LEU A 124 -3.46 -10.35 11.05
N ARG A 125 -4.58 -11.07 11.03
CA ARG A 125 -5.55 -11.04 9.92
C ARG A 125 -6.80 -10.26 10.31
N ARG A 126 -6.65 -8.98 10.68
CA ARG A 126 -7.79 -8.15 11.13
C ARG A 126 -8.50 -7.49 9.96
N THR A 127 -7.84 -6.56 9.27
CA THR A 127 -8.49 -5.79 8.20
C THR A 127 -7.59 -5.64 6.99
N LEU A 128 -8.16 -5.58 5.79
CA LEU A 128 -7.47 -5.22 4.56
C LEU A 128 -8.15 -4.04 3.89
N THR A 129 -7.39 -2.98 3.60
CA THR A 129 -7.88 -1.80 2.88
C THR A 129 -7.35 -1.79 1.45
N TRP A 130 -8.23 -1.71 0.44
CA TRP A 130 -7.85 -1.66 -0.98
C TRP A 130 -8.55 -0.51 -1.73
N ASP A 131 -8.09 -0.18 -2.94
CA ASP A 131 -8.86 0.67 -3.84
C ASP A 131 -10.02 -0.10 -4.50
N GLN A 132 -10.89 0.62 -5.21
CA GLN A 132 -12.03 0.02 -5.92
C GLN A 132 -11.61 -0.59 -7.27
N GLY A 133 -10.46 -1.26 -7.31
CA GLY A 133 -9.95 -1.98 -8.47
C GLY A 133 -10.74 -3.27 -8.75
N ARG A 134 -10.88 -3.64 -10.03
CA ARG A 134 -11.64 -4.83 -10.44
C ARG A 134 -11.00 -6.13 -9.97
N GLU A 135 -9.70 -6.10 -9.69
CA GLU A 135 -8.97 -7.20 -9.06
C GLU A 135 -9.52 -7.57 -7.67
N MET A 136 -10.27 -6.67 -7.03
CA MET A 136 -10.93 -6.94 -5.75
C MET A 136 -12.40 -7.34 -5.90
N ALA A 137 -12.85 -7.72 -7.10
CA ALA A 137 -14.24 -8.17 -7.31
C ALA A 137 -14.60 -9.36 -6.41
N ASN A 138 -13.65 -10.25 -6.12
CA ASN A 138 -13.84 -11.42 -5.27
C ASN A 138 -13.56 -11.17 -3.77
N HIS A 139 -13.61 -9.92 -3.30
CA HIS A 139 -13.33 -9.57 -1.90
C HIS A 139 -14.14 -10.39 -0.87
N ALA A 140 -15.41 -10.70 -1.12
CA ALA A 140 -16.21 -11.52 -0.22
C ALA A 140 -15.62 -12.94 -0.03
N ALA A 141 -15.09 -13.55 -1.10
CA ALA A 141 -14.42 -14.85 -1.03
C ALA A 141 -13.07 -14.75 -0.31
N ILE A 142 -12.33 -13.65 -0.52
CA ILE A 142 -11.08 -13.37 0.22
C ILE A 142 -11.38 -13.25 1.71
N ALA A 143 -12.38 -12.44 2.09
CA ALA A 143 -12.78 -12.23 3.48
C ALA A 143 -13.16 -13.57 4.14
N ALA A 144 -14.00 -14.37 3.49
CA ALA A 144 -14.39 -15.68 4.00
C ALA A 144 -13.22 -16.66 4.18
N ALA A 145 -12.25 -16.67 3.26
CA ALA A 145 -11.11 -17.58 3.31
C ALA A 145 -10.00 -17.14 4.29
N THR A 146 -9.91 -15.84 4.59
CA THR A 146 -8.82 -15.27 5.39
C THR A 146 -9.24 -14.76 6.75
N GLU A 147 -10.55 -14.62 6.98
CA GLU A 147 -11.17 -13.94 8.14
C GLU A 147 -10.82 -12.45 8.23
N LEU A 148 -10.40 -11.84 7.10
CA LEU A 148 -10.15 -10.39 7.02
C LEU A 148 -11.44 -9.60 6.80
N ASP A 149 -11.60 -8.52 7.56
CA ASP A 149 -12.56 -7.47 7.21
C ASP A 149 -11.99 -6.58 6.09
N ILE A 150 -12.63 -6.58 4.92
CA ILE A 150 -12.14 -5.86 3.73
C ILE A 150 -12.90 -4.55 3.55
N TYR A 151 -12.13 -3.46 3.46
CA TYR A 151 -12.64 -2.10 3.28
C TYR A 151 -12.11 -1.45 2.01
N PHE A 152 -12.94 -0.63 1.39
CA PHE A 152 -12.62 0.05 0.14
C PHE A 152 -12.47 1.55 0.32
N CYS A 153 -11.40 2.11 -0.22
CA CYS A 153 -11.20 3.56 -0.25
C CYS A 153 -12.25 4.27 -1.10
N ASP A 154 -12.47 5.54 -0.78
CA ASP A 154 -13.31 6.42 -1.57
C ASP A 154 -12.71 6.67 -2.96
N PRO A 155 -13.56 6.84 -3.99
CA PRO A 155 -13.08 7.22 -5.31
C PRO A 155 -12.29 8.53 -5.23
N HIS A 156 -11.14 8.54 -5.91
CA HIS A 156 -10.26 9.72 -6.00
C HIS A 156 -9.62 10.13 -4.66
N SER A 157 -9.54 9.22 -3.70
CA SER A 157 -8.95 9.46 -2.36
C SER A 157 -7.68 8.64 -2.09
N PRO A 158 -6.61 8.79 -2.90
CA PRO A 158 -5.37 8.00 -2.74
C PRO A 158 -4.70 8.20 -1.37
N TRP A 159 -4.93 9.33 -0.70
CA TRP A 159 -4.37 9.62 0.63
C TRP A 159 -4.86 8.65 1.72
N GLN A 160 -5.98 7.96 1.51
CA GLN A 160 -6.49 6.93 2.43
C GLN A 160 -5.58 5.67 2.48
N ARG A 161 -4.64 5.51 1.52
CA ARG A 161 -3.60 4.47 1.48
C ARG A 161 -2.19 5.04 1.36
N GLY A 162 -1.90 6.08 2.15
CA GLY A 162 -0.59 6.75 2.12
C GLY A 162 0.60 5.83 2.43
N SER A 163 0.39 4.71 3.13
CA SER A 163 1.47 3.75 3.43
C SER A 163 1.89 2.98 2.18
N ASN A 164 0.92 2.52 1.38
CA ASN A 164 1.20 1.83 0.12
C ASN A 164 1.85 2.75 -0.91
N GLU A 165 1.46 4.02 -1.02
CA GLU A 165 2.09 4.93 -1.98
C GLU A 165 3.59 5.08 -1.71
N ASN A 166 3.99 5.31 -0.45
CA ASN A 166 5.39 5.40 -0.07
C ASN A 166 6.13 4.07 -0.29
N THR A 167 5.52 2.96 0.12
CA THR A 167 6.12 1.62 -0.02
C THR A 167 6.30 1.22 -1.47
N ASN A 168 5.31 1.47 -2.32
CA ASN A 168 5.40 1.26 -3.76
C ASN A 168 6.52 2.13 -4.35
N GLY A 169 6.69 3.36 -3.89
CA GLY A 169 7.82 4.21 -4.27
C GLY A 169 9.19 3.63 -3.93
N LEU A 170 9.32 2.87 -2.85
CA LEU A 170 10.55 2.13 -2.49
C LEU A 170 10.73 0.89 -3.34
N LEU A 171 9.65 0.12 -3.54
CA LEU A 171 9.66 -1.09 -4.38
C LEU A 171 10.04 -0.78 -5.82
N ARG A 172 9.71 0.41 -6.34
CA ARG A 172 10.14 0.87 -7.68
C ARG A 172 11.66 1.03 -7.84
N GLN A 173 12.46 0.97 -6.77
CA GLN A 173 13.93 0.89 -6.85
C GLN A 173 14.39 -0.49 -7.33
N TYR A 174 13.62 -1.53 -7.02
CA TYR A 174 13.87 -2.92 -7.43
C TYR A 174 13.07 -3.27 -8.69
N PHE A 175 11.84 -2.77 -8.79
CA PHE A 175 10.89 -3.06 -9.86
C PHE A 175 10.60 -1.79 -10.66
N ALA A 176 11.57 -1.37 -11.47
CA ALA A 176 11.48 -0.13 -12.24
C ALA A 176 10.18 -0.06 -13.06
N LYS A 177 9.67 1.17 -13.25
CA LYS A 177 8.40 1.34 -13.95
C LYS A 177 8.54 0.95 -15.42
N GLY A 178 7.62 0.12 -15.90
CA GLY A 178 7.62 -0.36 -17.29
C GLY A 178 8.50 -1.60 -17.51
N THR A 179 9.11 -2.15 -16.46
CA THR A 179 9.75 -3.46 -16.50
C THR A 179 8.69 -4.56 -16.54
N ASP A 180 8.96 -5.64 -17.27
CA ASP A 180 8.17 -6.86 -17.16
C ASP A 180 8.42 -7.49 -15.79
N LEU A 181 7.37 -7.64 -14.99
CA LEU A 181 7.50 -8.16 -13.63
C LEU A 181 7.50 -9.69 -13.57
N SER A 182 7.08 -10.37 -14.65
CA SER A 182 7.05 -11.84 -14.72
C SER A 182 8.44 -12.48 -14.65
N VAL A 183 9.48 -11.72 -15.00
CA VAL A 183 10.88 -12.18 -14.99
C VAL A 183 11.44 -12.30 -13.57
N PHE A 184 10.78 -11.69 -12.58
CA PHE A 184 11.21 -11.75 -11.19
C PHE A 184 10.54 -12.94 -10.50
N PRO A 185 11.31 -13.96 -10.08
CA PRO A 185 10.72 -15.11 -9.41
C PRO A 185 10.22 -14.75 -8.00
N ALA A 186 9.32 -15.59 -7.46
CA ALA A 186 8.66 -15.33 -6.18
C ALA A 186 9.64 -15.21 -5.00
N ASP A 187 10.73 -15.98 -5.01
CA ASP A 187 11.80 -15.91 -4.01
C ASP A 187 12.56 -14.59 -4.05
N TYR A 188 12.75 -14.00 -5.23
CA TYR A 188 13.33 -12.66 -5.37
C TYR A 188 12.41 -11.59 -4.81
N LEU A 189 11.09 -11.72 -4.98
CA LEU A 189 10.11 -10.84 -4.34
C LEU A 189 10.20 -10.93 -2.80
N ASP A 190 10.27 -12.15 -2.26
CA ASP A 190 10.43 -12.36 -0.82
C ASP A 190 11.76 -11.81 -0.30
N TYR A 191 12.84 -11.93 -1.07
CA TYR A 191 14.12 -11.26 -0.78
C TYR A 191 13.97 -9.74 -0.74
N VAL A 192 13.32 -9.12 -1.72
CA VAL A 192 13.07 -7.66 -1.74
C VAL A 192 12.22 -7.23 -0.55
N ALA A 193 11.17 -7.99 -0.22
CA ALA A 193 10.35 -7.74 0.97
C ALA A 193 11.20 -7.79 2.25
N ALA A 194 12.05 -8.82 2.41
CA ALA A 194 12.98 -8.93 3.53
C ALA A 194 13.96 -7.75 3.62
N GLN A 195 14.49 -7.27 2.49
CA GLN A 195 15.34 -6.07 2.44
C GLN A 195 14.59 -4.81 2.92
N LEU A 196 13.30 -4.69 2.59
CA LEU A 196 12.47 -3.57 3.06
C LEU A 196 12.10 -3.71 4.55
N ASN A 197 11.87 -4.94 5.02
CA ASN A 197 11.49 -5.27 6.39
C ASN A 197 12.66 -5.21 7.37
N THR A 198 13.90 -5.27 6.87
CA THR A 198 15.13 -5.10 7.65
C THR A 198 15.74 -3.70 7.52
N ARG A 199 15.07 -2.77 6.82
CA ARG A 199 15.52 -1.40 6.64
C ARG A 199 14.96 -0.48 7.74
N PRO A 200 15.81 0.20 8.54
CA PRO A 200 15.41 1.20 9.51
C PRO A 200 14.43 2.25 8.96
N ARG A 201 13.36 2.55 9.70
CA ARG A 201 12.37 3.58 9.32
C ARG A 201 12.35 4.71 10.34
N LYS A 202 12.55 5.95 9.90
CA LYS A 202 12.41 7.14 10.76
C LYS A 202 11.04 7.21 11.45
N THR A 203 9.98 6.78 10.77
CA THR A 203 8.61 6.73 11.32
C THR A 203 8.45 5.72 12.46
N LEU A 204 9.39 4.78 12.62
CA LEU A 204 9.41 3.77 13.67
C LEU A 204 10.56 4.02 14.66
N GLY A 205 11.01 5.27 14.79
CA GLY A 205 12.16 5.60 15.63
C GLY A 205 13.46 4.92 15.19
N TRP A 206 13.62 4.70 13.89
CA TRP A 206 14.74 3.98 13.26
C TRP A 206 14.80 2.47 13.54
N LYS A 207 13.77 1.88 14.15
CA LYS A 207 13.62 0.42 14.17
C LYS A 207 13.30 -0.15 12.79
N LYS A 208 13.57 -1.43 12.59
CA LYS A 208 13.21 -2.17 11.36
C LYS A 208 11.76 -2.65 11.46
N PRO A 209 10.99 -2.66 10.35
CA PRO A 209 9.62 -3.19 10.36
C PRO A 209 9.50 -4.61 10.96
N ALA A 210 10.44 -5.50 10.65
CA ALA A 210 10.48 -6.86 11.22
C ALA A 210 10.68 -6.84 12.74
N GLU A 211 11.55 -5.97 13.26
CA GLU A 211 11.78 -5.83 14.71
C GLU A 211 10.53 -5.32 15.42
N VAL A 212 9.85 -4.31 14.86
CA VAL A 212 8.63 -3.76 15.48
C VAL A 212 7.49 -4.78 15.45
N LEU A 213 7.35 -5.55 14.36
CA LEU A 213 6.35 -6.61 14.29
C LEU A 213 6.62 -7.71 15.33
N ASP A 214 7.87 -8.14 15.46
CA ASP A 214 8.28 -9.14 16.45
C ASP A 214 8.06 -8.66 17.89
N GLU A 215 8.38 -7.40 18.19
CA GLU A 215 8.11 -6.77 19.49
C GLU A 215 6.61 -6.76 19.82
N LEU A 216 5.75 -6.41 18.87
CA LEU A 216 4.29 -6.37 19.08
C LEU A 216 3.68 -7.77 19.24
N LEU A 217 4.23 -8.77 18.56
CA LEU A 217 3.81 -10.16 18.70
C LEU A 217 4.26 -10.76 20.04
N SER A 218 5.46 -10.39 20.50
CA SER A 218 6.03 -10.87 21.76
C SER A 218 5.43 -10.16 22.98
N ASN A 219 5.09 -8.88 22.85
CA ASN A 219 4.55 -8.03 23.91
C ASN A 219 3.32 -7.26 23.41
N PRO A 220 2.14 -7.91 23.33
CA PRO A 220 0.93 -7.24 22.86
C PRO A 220 0.62 -6.03 23.75
N PRO A 221 0.37 -4.84 23.17
CA PRO A 221 0.04 -3.66 23.95
C PRO A 221 -1.23 -3.93 24.78
N LYS A 222 -1.19 -3.60 26.08
CA LYS A 222 -2.39 -3.63 26.91
C LYS A 222 -3.42 -2.67 26.29
N PRO A 223 -4.68 -3.08 26.09
CA PRO A 223 -5.71 -2.16 25.65
C PRO A 223 -5.77 -0.98 26.62
N PRO A 224 -5.98 0.25 26.14
CA PRO A 224 -6.12 1.41 27.02
C PRO A 224 -7.23 1.10 28.03
N ALA A 225 -6.92 1.30 29.32
CA ALA A 225 -7.90 1.12 30.38
C ALA A 225 -9.07 2.07 30.10
N VAL A 226 -10.21 1.51 29.70
CA VAL A 226 -11.44 2.26 29.49
C VAL A 226 -11.85 2.76 30.87
N ALA A 227 -11.69 4.06 31.14
CA ALA A 227 -12.19 4.66 32.36
C ALA A 227 -13.70 4.44 32.39
N SER A 228 -14.15 3.55 33.26
CA SER A 228 -15.56 3.34 33.54
C SER A 228 -16.05 4.57 34.28
N THR A 229 -16.71 5.49 33.57
CA THR A 229 -17.53 6.52 34.23
C THR A 229 -18.76 5.83 34.81
N ALA A 230 -18.72 5.60 36.12
CA ALA A 230 -19.90 5.37 36.95
C ALA A 230 -20.55 6.71 37.31
#